data_AF-A0A3P3T7J0-F1
#
_entry.id   AF-A0A3P3T7J0-F1
#
_cell.length_a   1.000
_cell.length_b   1.000
_cell.length_c   1.000
_cell.angle_alpha   90.00
_cell.angle_beta   90.00
_cell.angle_gamma   90.00
#
_symmetry.space_group_name_H-M   'P 1'
#
loop_
_entity.id
_entity.type
_entity.pdbx_description
1 polymer ?
#
loop_
_entity_poly.entity_id
_entity_poly.type
_entity_poly.pdbx_seq_one_letter_code
_entity_poly.pdbx_strand_id
1 'polypeptide(L)'
;MPHVIGIMGNLGAGKTTVGSMMAWLYKNAIEARGGTVQLFANYDLYGAERMRVSEDWFKIAEAHGSIICWDEAHRSFDSRKSLKFENTLATDVLTFCRKMASIQIFMTPSIRRLDTRIREMLEILIHVRPMGNKGIKLDYYNFTADSYGPMGQLIQSRFLGGGKVSQIHKLNLFDTHSFVSGFPLPRTERAAEKFMDELEQVHNEALRRLGHRNAKKNQTIISDAPAIHFAGA
;
A
#
# COMPACT_ATOMS: atom_id res chain seq x y z
N MET A 1 8.38 7.78 7.74
CA MET A 1 8.63 6.52 7.01
C MET A 1 7.74 6.53 5.79
N PRO A 2 8.19 6.07 4.61
CA PRO A 2 7.31 6.04 3.47
C PRO A 2 6.16 5.05 3.70
N HIS A 3 4.94 5.49 3.45
CA HIS A 3 3.72 4.68 3.64
C HIS A 3 3.29 4.01 2.33
N VAL A 4 3.81 4.45 1.19
CA VAL A 4 3.36 3.96 -0.12
C VAL A 4 4.55 3.74 -1.03
N ILE A 5 4.83 2.47 -1.34
CA ILE A 5 6.00 2.02 -2.08
C ILE A 5 5.56 1.31 -3.35
N GLY A 6 6.05 1.77 -4.50
CA GLY A 6 5.89 1.09 -5.78
C GLY A 6 7.10 0.23 -6.10
N ILE A 7 6.89 -1.01 -6.54
CA ILE A 7 7.92 -1.92 -7.03
C ILE A 7 7.56 -2.28 -8.47
N MET A 8 8.45 -1.96 -9.41
CA MET A 8 8.24 -2.22 -10.83
C MET A 8 9.37 -2.95 -11.51
N GLY A 9 9.08 -3.53 -12.67
CA GLY A 9 10.02 -4.32 -13.46
C GLY A 9 9.28 -5.34 -14.33
N ASN A 10 9.96 -5.86 -15.35
CA ASN A 10 9.37 -6.80 -16.29
C ASN A 10 8.82 -8.07 -15.61
N LEU A 11 8.01 -8.85 -16.32
CA LEU A 11 7.58 -10.16 -15.85
C LEU A 11 8.82 -11.04 -15.58
N GLY A 12 8.81 -11.78 -14.46
CA GLY A 12 9.97 -12.57 -14.03
C GLY A 12 11.16 -11.77 -13.46
N ALA A 13 11.06 -10.44 -13.31
CA ALA A 13 12.14 -9.63 -12.76
C ALA A 13 12.43 -9.88 -11.26
N GLY A 14 11.58 -10.61 -10.55
CA GLY A 14 11.68 -10.83 -9.11
C GLY A 14 10.95 -9.78 -8.25
N LYS A 15 9.95 -9.09 -8.81
CA LYS A 15 9.16 -8.08 -8.08
C LYS A 15 8.49 -8.64 -6.83
N THR A 16 7.77 -9.76 -6.97
CA THR A 16 7.11 -10.46 -5.85
C THR A 16 8.12 -10.85 -4.79
N THR A 17 9.25 -11.45 -5.19
CA THR A 17 10.36 -11.75 -4.28
C THR A 17 10.84 -10.52 -3.50
N VAL A 18 11.07 -9.39 -4.18
CA VAL A 18 11.53 -8.16 -3.54
C VAL A 18 10.47 -7.58 -2.61
N GLY A 19 9.20 -7.53 -3.03
CA GLY A 19 8.11 -7.01 -2.21
C GLY A 19 7.83 -7.86 -0.97
N SER A 20 7.75 -9.18 -1.12
CA SER A 20 7.59 -10.12 0.00
C SER A 20 8.78 -10.04 0.98
N MET A 21 10.01 -9.99 0.45
CA MET A 21 11.21 -9.81 1.28
C MET A 21 11.17 -8.48 2.03
N MET A 22 10.82 -7.38 1.36
CA MET A 22 10.75 -6.06 2.00
C MET A 22 9.70 -5.98 3.10
N ALA A 23 8.54 -6.62 2.91
CA ALA A 23 7.50 -6.68 3.93
C ALA A 23 8.02 -7.33 5.22
N TRP A 24 8.68 -8.49 5.08
CA TRP A 24 9.30 -9.17 6.21
C TRP A 24 10.46 -8.39 6.83
N LEU A 25 11.31 -7.75 6.01
CA LEU A 25 12.39 -6.90 6.53
C LEU A 25 11.86 -5.73 7.36
N TYR A 26 10.80 -5.06 6.90
CA TYR A 26 10.18 -3.97 7.65
C TYR A 26 9.49 -4.46 8.90
N LYS A 27 8.75 -5.57 8.83
CA LYS A 27 8.15 -6.19 10.02
C LYS A 27 9.20 -6.47 11.09
N ASN A 28 10.25 -7.21 10.73
CA ASN A 28 11.31 -7.57 11.66
C ASN A 28 12.01 -6.34 12.24
N ALA A 29 12.23 -5.30 11.43
CA ALA A 29 12.86 -4.07 11.89
C ALA A 29 11.97 -3.26 12.85
N ILE A 30 10.65 -3.26 12.65
CA ILE A 30 9.67 -2.61 13.52
C ILE A 30 9.59 -3.36 14.85
N GLU A 31 9.46 -4.68 14.81
CA GLU A 31 9.34 -5.53 16.00
C GLU A 31 10.61 -5.55 16.85
N ALA A 32 11.78 -5.54 16.20
CA ALA A 32 13.06 -5.41 16.91
C ALA A 32 13.20 -4.07 17.68
N ARG A 33 12.38 -3.06 17.35
CA ARG A 33 12.33 -1.77 18.05
C ARG A 33 11.19 -1.68 19.06
N GLY A 34 10.49 -2.79 19.32
CA GLY A 34 9.35 -2.86 20.23
C GLY A 34 8.02 -2.40 19.62
N GLY A 35 7.96 -2.14 18.31
CA GLY A 35 6.71 -1.91 17.59
C GLY A 35 5.96 -3.21 17.33
N THR A 36 4.68 -3.12 16.95
CA THR A 36 3.88 -4.27 16.50
C THR A 36 3.33 -3.97 15.11
N VAL A 37 3.40 -4.95 14.20
CA VAL A 37 2.88 -4.78 12.83
C VAL A 37 2.38 -6.10 12.27
N GLN A 38 1.22 -6.07 11.63
CA GLN A 38 0.63 -7.24 10.98
C GLN A 38 0.88 -7.21 9.47
N LEU A 39 1.01 -8.40 8.85
CA LEU A 39 1.19 -8.53 7.40
C LEU A 39 -0.15 -8.87 6.74
N PHE A 40 -0.42 -8.23 5.62
CA PHE A 40 -1.56 -8.52 4.76
C PHE A 40 -1.09 -8.64 3.32
N ALA A 41 -1.77 -9.46 2.51
CA ALA A 41 -1.45 -9.58 1.08
C ALA A 41 -2.65 -10.02 0.25
N ASN A 42 -2.70 -9.62 -1.03
CA ASN A 42 -3.66 -10.17 -1.99
C ASN A 42 -3.16 -11.46 -2.69
N TYR A 43 -2.07 -12.06 -2.21
CA TYR A 43 -1.51 -13.34 -2.65
C TYR A 43 -1.11 -14.15 -1.42
N ASP A 44 -0.75 -15.43 -1.59
CA ASP A 44 -0.37 -16.28 -0.46
C ASP A 44 1.06 -15.96 -0.03
N LEU A 45 1.20 -14.91 0.78
CA LEU A 45 2.42 -14.51 1.46
C LEU A 45 2.46 -15.20 2.83
N TYR A 46 3.53 -15.94 3.10
CA TYR A 46 3.75 -16.62 4.37
C TYR A 46 3.64 -15.63 5.54
N GLY A 47 2.86 -16.01 6.55
CA GLY A 47 2.61 -15.21 7.76
C GLY A 47 1.74 -13.97 7.56
N ALA A 48 1.19 -13.74 6.35
CA ALA A 48 0.28 -12.64 6.08
C ALA A 48 -1.18 -13.09 6.07
N GLU A 49 -2.07 -12.23 6.54
CA GLU A 49 -3.50 -12.39 6.33
C GLU A 49 -3.88 -12.07 4.89
N ARG A 50 -4.77 -12.88 4.32
CA ARG A 50 -5.14 -12.79 2.92
C ARG A 50 -6.27 -11.77 2.72
N MET A 51 -6.02 -10.76 1.89
CA MET A 51 -7.00 -9.76 1.45
C MET A 51 -7.90 -10.34 0.35
N ARG A 52 -9.18 -10.61 0.64
CA ARG A 52 -10.14 -11.19 -0.32
C ARG A 52 -11.45 -10.44 -0.39
N VAL A 53 -11.92 -9.92 0.75
CA VAL A 53 -13.23 -9.28 0.89
C VAL A 53 -13.07 -7.91 1.56
N SER A 54 -14.05 -7.02 1.38
CA SER A 54 -13.98 -5.64 1.87
C SER A 54 -13.75 -5.58 3.38
N GLU A 55 -14.33 -6.51 4.12
CA GLU A 55 -14.29 -6.61 5.57
C GLU A 55 -12.86 -6.89 6.09
N ASP A 56 -11.95 -7.39 5.24
CA ASP A 56 -10.54 -7.55 5.63
C ASP A 56 -9.87 -6.19 5.95
N TRP A 57 -10.42 -5.08 5.43
CA TRP A 57 -9.99 -3.72 5.83
C TRP A 57 -10.24 -3.40 7.30
N PHE A 58 -11.25 -4.01 7.92
CA PHE A 58 -11.51 -3.79 9.35
C PHE A 58 -10.41 -4.37 10.22
N LYS A 59 -9.80 -5.49 9.80
CA LYS A 59 -8.64 -6.08 10.49
C LYS A 59 -7.42 -5.17 10.41
N ILE A 60 -7.21 -4.52 9.26
CA ILE A 60 -6.16 -3.52 9.07
C ILE A 60 -6.36 -2.32 9.99
N ALA A 61 -7.61 -1.83 10.08
CA ALA A 61 -7.97 -0.74 10.97
C ALA A 61 -7.79 -1.10 12.45
N GLU A 62 -8.13 -2.33 12.83
CA GLU A 62 -7.96 -2.86 14.18
C GLU A 62 -6.49 -3.05 14.56
N ALA A 63 -5.66 -3.54 13.63
CA ALA A 63 -4.23 -3.77 13.87
C ALA A 63 -3.46 -2.49 14.19
N HIS A 64 -3.88 -1.35 13.62
CA HIS A 64 -3.23 -0.02 13.78
C HIS A 64 -1.69 -0.09 13.70
N GLY A 65 -1.22 -0.54 12.54
CA GLY A 65 0.15 -0.95 12.31
C GLY A 65 0.17 -2.15 11.39
N SER A 66 0.27 -1.93 10.08
CA SER A 66 0.24 -3.01 9.09
C SER A 66 1.17 -2.78 7.92
N ILE A 67 1.55 -3.86 7.25
CA ILE A 67 2.20 -3.83 5.94
C ILE A 67 1.34 -4.65 4.99
N ILE A 68 0.94 -4.06 3.88
CA ILE A 68 0.06 -4.70 2.90
C ILE A 68 0.79 -4.82 1.57
N CYS A 69 0.85 -6.04 1.04
CA CYS A 69 1.45 -6.33 -0.25
C CYS A 69 0.38 -6.58 -1.32
N TRP A 70 0.42 -5.79 -2.38
CA TRP A 70 -0.44 -5.90 -3.54
C TRP A 70 0.35 -6.40 -4.74
N ASP A 71 0.31 -7.71 -5.00
CA ASP A 71 0.87 -8.29 -6.22
C ASP A 71 -0.08 -8.12 -7.41
N GLU A 72 0.53 -7.92 -8.58
CA GLU A 72 -0.14 -7.49 -9.81
C GLU A 72 -1.15 -6.36 -9.59
N ALA A 73 -0.75 -5.34 -8.80
CA ALA A 73 -1.60 -4.22 -8.40
C ALA A 73 -2.33 -3.54 -9.58
N HIS A 74 -1.72 -3.54 -10.76
CA HIS A 74 -2.34 -3.02 -11.98
C HIS A 74 -3.65 -3.72 -12.38
N ARG A 75 -3.90 -4.96 -11.95
CA ARG A 75 -5.15 -5.69 -12.20
C ARG A 75 -6.29 -5.16 -11.34
N SER A 76 -5.96 -4.73 -10.13
CA SER A 76 -6.91 -4.23 -9.15
C SER A 76 -7.19 -2.74 -9.31
N PHE A 77 -6.24 -2.00 -9.88
CA PHE A 77 -6.31 -0.55 -10.05
C PHE A 77 -6.09 -0.12 -11.51
N ASP A 78 -6.64 -0.88 -12.46
CA ASP A 78 -6.56 -0.51 -13.88
C ASP A 78 -7.46 0.71 -14.13
N SER A 79 -6.83 1.85 -14.45
CA SER A 79 -7.50 3.12 -14.76
C SER A 79 -8.49 3.03 -15.93
N ARG A 80 -8.43 1.95 -16.73
CA ARG A 80 -9.26 1.78 -17.94
C ARG A 80 -10.49 0.89 -17.76
N LYS A 81 -10.59 0.12 -16.67
CA LYS A 81 -11.68 -0.87 -16.49
C LYS A 81 -12.52 -0.66 -15.24
N SER A 82 -11.94 -0.04 -14.22
CA SER A 82 -12.63 0.21 -12.95
C SER A 82 -13.64 1.35 -13.10
N LEU A 83 -14.84 1.18 -12.54
CA LEU A 83 -15.86 2.23 -12.53
C LEU A 83 -15.32 3.45 -11.76
N LYS A 84 -15.70 4.67 -12.16
CA LYS A 84 -15.26 5.93 -11.51
C LYS A 84 -15.46 5.90 -9.99
N PHE A 85 -16.54 5.26 -9.54
CA PHE A 85 -16.85 5.03 -8.14
C PHE A 85 -15.80 4.16 -7.43
N GLU A 86 -15.48 2.96 -7.96
CA GLU A 86 -14.51 2.03 -7.36
C GLU A 86 -13.12 2.66 -7.23
N ASN A 87 -12.67 3.42 -8.24
CA ASN A 87 -11.40 4.14 -8.17
C ASN A 87 -11.39 5.25 -7.12
N THR A 88 -12.52 5.91 -6.91
CA THR A 88 -12.64 6.96 -5.89
C THR A 88 -12.61 6.34 -4.50
N LEU A 89 -13.41 5.30 -4.27
CA LEU A 89 -13.42 4.55 -3.02
C LEU A 89 -12.05 3.93 -2.69
N ALA A 90 -11.37 3.35 -3.69
CA ALA A 90 -10.01 2.84 -3.54
C ALA A 90 -9.05 3.92 -3.03
N THR A 91 -9.12 5.11 -3.61
CA THR A 91 -8.28 6.25 -3.23
C THR A 91 -8.59 6.71 -1.81
N ASP A 92 -9.86 6.76 -1.45
CA ASP A 92 -10.29 7.15 -0.09
C ASP A 92 -9.77 6.16 0.94
N VAL A 93 -9.95 4.85 0.73
CA VAL A 93 -9.42 3.79 1.60
C VAL A 93 -7.90 3.89 1.75
N LEU A 94 -7.17 4.09 0.64
CA LEU A 94 -5.72 4.24 0.67
C LEU A 94 -5.27 5.52 1.39
N THR A 95 -6.07 6.59 1.34
CA THR A 95 -5.82 7.81 2.13
C THR A 95 -6.00 7.54 3.63
N PHE A 96 -7.01 6.74 4.02
CA PHE A 96 -7.20 6.31 5.40
C PHE A 96 -6.09 5.39 5.91
N CYS A 97 -5.47 4.58 5.03
CA CYS A 97 -4.34 3.72 5.40
C CYS A 97 -3.18 4.50 6.05
N ARG A 98 -2.98 5.77 5.68
CA ARG A 98 -1.96 6.63 6.32
C ARG A 98 -2.28 6.90 7.79
N LYS A 99 -3.56 7.05 8.15
CA LYS A 99 -4.01 7.24 9.55
C LYS A 99 -3.94 5.94 10.35
N MET A 100 -4.06 4.79 9.70
CA MET A 100 -3.96 3.46 10.30
C MET A 100 -2.52 2.95 10.49
N ALA A 101 -1.51 3.80 10.27
CA ALA A 101 -0.09 3.43 10.32
C ALA A 101 0.24 2.24 9.40
N SER A 102 -0.34 2.23 8.19
CA SER A 102 -0.20 1.13 7.23
C SER A 102 0.79 1.45 6.10
N ILE A 103 1.72 0.54 5.84
CA ILE A 103 2.65 0.58 4.71
C ILE A 103 2.05 -0.22 3.55
N GLN A 104 1.91 0.41 2.38
CA GLN A 104 1.41 -0.20 1.16
C GLN A 104 2.59 -0.50 0.23
N ILE A 105 2.69 -1.75 -0.25
CA ILE A 105 3.69 -2.19 -1.22
C ILE A 105 2.97 -2.66 -2.48
N PHE A 106 3.02 -1.87 -3.54
CA PHE A 106 2.42 -2.18 -4.83
C PHE A 106 3.43 -2.79 -5.79
N MET A 107 3.20 -4.01 -6.24
CA MET A 107 4.02 -4.69 -7.23
C MET A 107 3.30 -4.70 -8.58
N THR A 108 3.93 -4.13 -9.60
CA THR A 108 3.33 -3.97 -10.93
C THR A 108 4.38 -4.07 -12.03
N PRO A 109 4.06 -4.55 -13.25
CA PRO A 109 4.99 -4.48 -14.36
C PRO A 109 5.47 -3.05 -14.67
N SER A 110 4.59 -2.07 -14.47
CA SER A 110 4.90 -0.65 -14.66
C SER A 110 3.96 0.22 -13.82
N ILE A 111 4.50 1.23 -13.16
CA ILE A 111 3.71 2.22 -12.41
C ILE A 111 2.76 3.03 -13.30
N ARG A 112 3.00 3.08 -14.62
CA ARG A 112 2.11 3.74 -15.58
C ARG A 112 0.78 3.01 -15.76
N ARG A 113 0.69 1.76 -15.31
CA ARG A 113 -0.54 0.96 -15.35
C ARG A 113 -1.40 1.11 -14.10
N LEU A 114 -0.86 1.74 -13.04
CA LEU A 114 -1.65 2.07 -11.87
C LEU A 114 -2.51 3.30 -12.16
N ASP A 115 -3.68 3.37 -11.53
CA ASP A 115 -4.49 4.58 -11.47
C ASP A 115 -3.66 5.81 -11.07
N THR A 116 -3.95 6.94 -11.70
CA THR A 116 -3.18 8.18 -11.53
C THR A 116 -3.18 8.65 -10.07
N ARG A 117 -4.31 8.52 -9.36
CA ARG A 117 -4.41 8.94 -7.95
C ARG A 117 -3.53 8.09 -7.05
N ILE A 118 -3.47 6.78 -7.32
CA ILE A 118 -2.58 5.87 -6.58
C ILE A 118 -1.12 6.16 -6.90
N ARG A 119 -0.81 6.45 -8.16
CA ARG A 119 0.53 6.84 -8.58
C ARG A 119 0.98 8.12 -7.88
N GLU A 120 0.11 9.12 -7.74
CA GLU A 120 0.39 10.37 -7.02
C GLU A 120 0.64 10.16 -5.52
N MET A 121 0.08 9.09 -4.93
CA MET A 121 0.36 8.73 -3.54
C MET A 121 1.70 8.00 -3.34
N LEU A 122 2.34 7.47 -4.39
CA LEU A 122 3.62 6.75 -4.27
C LEU A 122 4.73 7.70 -3.81
N GLU A 123 5.44 7.31 -2.75
CA GLU A 123 6.56 8.09 -2.21
C GLU A 123 7.90 7.56 -2.70
N ILE A 124 8.06 6.23 -2.72
CA ILE A 124 9.27 5.54 -3.19
C ILE A 124 8.92 4.62 -4.35
N LEU A 125 9.74 4.66 -5.39
CA LEU A 125 9.70 3.71 -6.49
C LEU A 125 10.96 2.85 -6.51
N ILE A 126 10.80 1.55 -6.58
CA ILE A 126 11.88 0.57 -6.68
C ILE A 126 11.79 -0.09 -8.04
N HIS A 127 12.78 0.14 -8.89
CA HIS A 127 12.90 -0.52 -10.18
C HIS A 127 13.78 -1.76 -10.04
N VAL A 128 13.16 -2.92 -10.23
CA VAL A 128 13.76 -4.24 -10.17
C VAL A 128 14.24 -4.64 -11.55
N ARG A 129 15.56 -4.87 -11.68
CA ARG A 129 16.20 -5.29 -12.93
C ARG A 129 16.89 -6.64 -12.75
N PRO A 130 16.44 -7.70 -13.43
CA PRO A 130 17.11 -8.99 -13.37
C PRO A 130 18.47 -8.90 -14.07
N MET A 131 19.48 -9.53 -13.49
CA MET A 131 20.85 -9.58 -14.03
C MET A 131 21.24 -11.01 -14.39
N GLY A 132 20.28 -11.77 -14.92
CA GLY A 132 20.40 -13.21 -15.14
C GLY A 132 20.82 -13.94 -13.86
N ASN A 133 21.75 -14.88 -13.99
CA ASN A 133 22.25 -15.67 -12.85
C ASN A 133 23.06 -14.86 -11.84
N LYS A 134 23.44 -13.62 -12.15
CA LYS A 134 24.22 -12.77 -11.24
C LYS A 134 23.37 -12.28 -10.06
N GLY A 135 22.06 -12.14 -10.24
CA GLY A 135 21.14 -11.68 -9.20
C GLY A 135 20.19 -10.58 -9.70
N ILE A 136 19.81 -9.68 -8.79
CA ILE A 136 18.82 -8.63 -9.03
C ILE A 136 19.41 -7.27 -8.64
N LYS A 137 19.29 -6.29 -9.53
CA LYS A 137 19.59 -4.89 -9.23
C LYS A 137 18.32 -4.14 -8.83
N LEU A 138 18.40 -3.38 -7.75
CA LEU A 138 17.32 -2.59 -7.18
C LEU A 138 17.71 -1.12 -7.23
N ASP A 139 17.03 -0.34 -8.06
CA ASP A 139 17.22 1.11 -8.14
C ASP A 139 16.08 1.80 -7.38
N TYR A 140 16.42 2.55 -6.34
CA TYR A 140 15.48 3.25 -5.47
C TYR A 140 15.39 4.70 -5.89
N TYR A 141 14.17 5.17 -6.13
CA TYR A 141 13.87 6.52 -6.54
C TYR A 141 12.95 7.20 -5.52
N ASN A 142 13.20 8.48 -5.29
CA ASN A 142 12.25 9.38 -4.67
C ASN A 142 11.21 9.76 -5.72
N PHE A 143 10.04 9.14 -5.64
CA PHE A 143 9.02 9.28 -6.68
C PHE A 143 8.27 10.62 -6.59
N THR A 144 8.34 11.30 -5.44
CA THR A 144 7.73 12.63 -5.27
C THR A 144 8.56 13.74 -5.93
N ALA A 145 9.80 13.46 -6.33
CA ALA A 145 10.69 14.41 -6.99
C ALA A 145 10.55 14.33 -8.52
N ASP A 146 9.36 14.64 -9.02
CA ASP A 146 8.94 14.51 -10.42
C ASP A 146 9.76 15.37 -11.40
N SER A 147 10.36 16.46 -10.93
CA SER A 147 11.27 17.33 -11.70
C SER A 147 12.52 16.60 -12.23
N TYR A 148 12.87 15.43 -11.68
CA TYR A 148 14.03 14.63 -12.09
C TYR A 148 13.69 13.56 -13.15
N GLY A 149 12.44 13.52 -13.62
CA GLY A 149 11.99 12.65 -14.71
C GLY A 149 10.90 11.65 -14.31
N PRO A 150 10.51 10.74 -15.22
CA PRO A 150 9.31 9.92 -15.08
C PRO A 150 9.38 8.85 -13.97
N MET A 151 10.55 8.63 -13.37
CA MET A 151 10.75 7.73 -12.24
C MET A 151 11.09 8.49 -10.94
N GLY A 152 11.19 9.82 -11.00
CA GLY A 152 11.68 10.67 -9.93
C GLY A 152 13.21 10.68 -9.80
N GLN A 153 13.70 11.16 -8.66
CA GLN A 153 15.13 11.29 -8.38
C GLN A 153 15.72 9.95 -7.92
N LEU A 154 16.79 9.46 -8.58
CA LEU A 154 17.51 8.28 -8.10
C LEU A 154 18.16 8.58 -6.75
N ILE A 155 17.79 7.82 -5.72
CA ILE A 155 18.38 7.91 -4.38
C ILE A 155 19.61 7.00 -4.28
N GLN A 156 19.45 5.73 -4.64
CA GLN A 156 20.50 4.73 -4.51
C GLN A 156 20.21 3.50 -5.37
N SER A 157 21.28 2.79 -5.74
CA SER A 157 21.20 1.46 -6.33
C SER A 157 21.76 0.42 -5.36
N ARG A 158 21.10 -0.74 -5.25
CA ARG A 158 21.57 -1.91 -4.51
C ARG A 158 21.59 -3.13 -5.41
N PHE A 159 22.45 -4.09 -5.07
CA PHE A 159 22.56 -5.35 -5.80
C PHE A 159 22.38 -6.52 -4.84
N LEU A 160 21.45 -7.41 -5.19
CA LEU A 160 21.17 -8.64 -4.50
C LEU A 160 21.74 -9.79 -5.32
N GLY A 161 22.91 -10.30 -4.91
CA GLY A 161 23.60 -11.37 -5.63
C GLY A 161 22.77 -12.67 -5.68
N GLY A 162 22.97 -13.47 -6.73
CA GLY A 162 22.20 -14.69 -7.00
C GLY A 162 22.16 -15.69 -5.84
N GLY A 163 23.25 -15.81 -5.06
CA GLY A 163 23.27 -16.64 -3.85
C GLY A 163 22.27 -16.18 -2.79
N LYS A 164 22.17 -14.86 -2.55
CA LYS A 164 21.17 -14.28 -1.63
C LYS A 164 19.76 -14.43 -2.17
N VAL A 165 19.57 -14.24 -3.47
CA VAL A 165 18.27 -14.47 -4.14
C VAL A 165 17.84 -15.93 -3.91
N SER A 166 18.74 -16.90 -4.13
CA SER A 166 18.47 -18.31 -3.86
C SER A 166 18.12 -18.59 -2.39
N GLN A 167 18.84 -17.96 -1.44
CA GLN A 167 18.52 -18.07 -0.02
C GLN A 167 17.11 -17.55 0.29
N ILE A 168 16.70 -16.41 -0.29
CA ILE A 168 15.36 -15.86 -0.11
C ILE A 168 14.30 -16.80 -0.69
N HIS A 169 14.52 -17.35 -1.88
CA HIS A 169 13.59 -18.32 -2.46
C HIS A 169 13.44 -19.58 -1.61
N LYS A 170 14.51 -20.04 -0.94
CA LYS A 170 14.46 -21.18 -0.01
C LYS A 170 13.61 -20.93 1.23
N LEU A 171 13.31 -19.66 1.57
CA LEU A 171 12.38 -19.32 2.65
C LEU A 171 10.91 -19.59 2.26
N ASN A 172 10.63 -19.87 0.98
CA ASN A 172 9.27 -20.14 0.47
C ASN A 172 8.25 -19.09 0.93
N LEU A 173 8.63 -17.81 0.85
CA LEU A 173 7.82 -16.71 1.37
C LEU A 173 6.47 -16.58 0.68
N PHE A 174 6.30 -17.11 -0.53
CA PHE A 174 5.01 -17.06 -1.23
C PHE A 174 4.87 -18.19 -2.23
N ASP A 175 3.63 -18.55 -2.54
CA ASP A 175 3.31 -19.49 -3.60
C ASP A 175 3.20 -18.78 -4.96
N THR A 176 4.10 -19.12 -5.88
CA THR A 176 4.13 -18.55 -7.24
C THR A 176 2.97 -19.04 -8.11
N HIS A 177 2.33 -20.16 -7.75
CA HIS A 177 1.18 -20.71 -8.49
C HIS A 177 -0.16 -20.16 -7.98
N SER A 178 -0.17 -19.49 -6.83
CA SER A 178 -1.38 -18.90 -6.28
C SER A 178 -1.87 -17.74 -7.15
N PHE A 179 -3.17 -17.71 -7.43
CA PHE A 179 -3.77 -16.55 -8.07
C PHE A 179 -3.84 -15.39 -7.09
N VAL A 180 -3.55 -14.18 -7.58
CA VAL A 180 -3.77 -12.93 -6.84
C VAL A 180 -5.26 -12.61 -6.76
N SER A 181 -5.72 -12.10 -5.63
CA SER A 181 -7.05 -11.51 -5.46
C SER A 181 -7.04 -10.03 -5.89
N GLY A 182 -8.22 -9.52 -6.24
CA GLY A 182 -8.41 -8.09 -6.52
C GLY A 182 -8.25 -7.23 -5.27
N PHE A 183 -8.31 -5.91 -5.44
CA PHE A 183 -8.41 -4.98 -4.31
C PHE A 183 -9.84 -5.03 -3.77
N PRO A 184 -10.05 -5.50 -2.54
CA PRO A 184 -11.38 -5.79 -2.06
C PRO A 184 -12.12 -4.51 -1.72
N LEU A 185 -13.22 -4.25 -2.44
CA LEU A 185 -14.09 -3.10 -2.24
C LEU A 185 -15.56 -3.49 -2.27
N PRO A 186 -16.42 -2.76 -1.54
CA PRO A 186 -17.87 -2.83 -1.72
C PRO A 186 -18.27 -2.50 -3.17
N ARG A 187 -19.29 -3.20 -3.68
CA ARG A 187 -19.74 -3.08 -5.09
C ARG A 187 -20.78 -1.99 -5.33
N THR A 188 -21.37 -1.43 -4.27
CA THR A 188 -22.46 -0.44 -4.38
C THR A 188 -22.16 0.77 -3.52
N GLU A 189 -22.66 1.94 -3.92
CA GLU A 189 -22.47 3.21 -3.19
C GLU A 189 -22.97 3.11 -1.75
N ARG A 190 -24.19 2.59 -1.56
CA ARG A 190 -24.77 2.38 -0.22
C ARG A 190 -23.92 1.45 0.65
N ALA A 191 -23.32 0.40 0.07
CA ALA A 191 -22.45 -0.49 0.83
C ALA A 191 -21.11 0.18 1.15
N ALA A 192 -20.61 1.05 0.27
CA ALA A 192 -19.39 1.81 0.51
C ALA A 192 -19.54 2.86 1.61
N GLU A 193 -20.64 3.61 1.65
CA GLU A 193 -20.91 4.56 2.75
C GLU A 193 -20.88 3.83 4.10
N LYS A 194 -21.65 2.75 4.22
CA LYS A 194 -21.67 1.93 5.43
C LYS A 194 -20.29 1.37 5.78
N PHE A 195 -19.57 0.87 4.77
CA PHE A 195 -18.22 0.33 4.93
C PHE A 195 -17.25 1.39 5.44
N MET A 196 -17.28 2.61 4.92
CA MET A 196 -16.40 3.70 5.35
C MET A 196 -16.71 4.14 6.79
N ASP A 197 -17.99 4.25 7.15
CA ASP A 197 -18.42 4.56 8.53
C ASP A 197 -17.93 3.50 9.53
N GLU A 198 -18.09 2.22 9.17
CA GLU A 198 -17.65 1.10 9.98
C GLU A 198 -16.12 1.03 10.09
N LEU A 199 -15.41 1.27 8.98
CA LEU A 199 -13.95 1.34 8.95
C LEU A 199 -13.42 2.44 9.87
N GLU A 200 -14.05 3.62 9.85
CA GLU A 200 -13.71 4.72 10.73
C GLU A 200 -14.01 4.39 12.20
N GLN A 201 -15.14 3.72 12.48
CA GLN A 201 -15.49 3.30 13.83
C GLN A 201 -14.44 2.32 14.39
N VAL A 202 -14.10 1.26 13.64
CA VAL A 202 -13.11 0.25 14.06
C VAL A 202 -11.75 0.90 14.29
N HIS A 203 -11.33 1.81 13.39
CA HIS A 203 -10.09 2.55 13.55
C HIS A 203 -10.06 3.40 14.83
N ASN A 204 -11.15 4.13 15.09
CA ASN A 204 -11.27 4.96 16.29
C ASN A 204 -11.27 4.13 17.58
N GLU A 205 -11.87 2.95 17.57
CA GLU A 205 -11.83 2.01 18.68
C GLU A 205 -10.41 1.48 18.92
N ALA A 206 -9.69 1.11 17.86
CA ALA A 206 -8.29 0.69 17.94
C ALA A 206 -7.40 1.78 18.56
N LEU A 207 -7.54 3.03 18.12
CA LEU A 207 -6.84 4.18 18.69
C LEU A 207 -7.12 4.36 20.20
N ARG A 208 -8.38 4.18 20.63
CA ARG A 208 -8.74 4.25 22.05
C ARG A 208 -8.06 3.16 22.87
N ARG A 209 -8.03 1.92 22.37
CA ARG A 209 -7.35 0.78 23.02
C ARG A 209 -5.85 1.04 23.19
N LEU A 210 -5.23 1.69 22.21
CA LEU A 210 -3.81 2.08 22.22
C LEU A 210 -3.51 3.33 23.06
N GLY A 211 -4.52 3.94 23.69
CA GLY A 211 -4.33 5.11 24.54
C GLY A 211 -4.09 6.42 23.77
N HIS A 212 -4.29 6.43 22.45
CA HIS A 212 -4.28 7.66 21.65
C HIS A 212 -5.55 8.47 21.95
N ARG A 213 -5.50 9.34 22.97
CA ARG A 213 -6.62 10.22 23.36
C ARG A 213 -6.85 11.32 22.32
N ASN A 214 -8.10 11.40 21.82
CA ASN A 214 -8.79 12.53 21.18
C ASN A 214 -8.55 12.83 19.69
N ALA A 215 -9.36 12.23 18.81
CA ALA A 215 -9.68 12.79 17.49
C ALA A 215 -11.05 13.51 17.44
N LYS A 216 -11.91 13.35 18.46
CA LYS A 216 -13.27 13.94 18.48
C LYS A 216 -13.33 15.45 18.79
N LYS A 217 -12.21 16.13 19.07
CA LYS A 217 -12.22 17.56 19.43
C LYS A 217 -12.16 18.53 18.24
N ASN A 218 -11.89 18.05 17.02
CA ASN A 218 -11.71 18.94 15.84
C ASN A 218 -12.87 18.93 14.82
N GLN A 219 -13.89 18.09 14.98
CA GLN A 219 -15.04 18.10 14.06
C GLN A 219 -16.06 19.21 14.36
N THR A 220 -16.05 19.80 15.55
CA THR A 220 -16.98 20.89 15.92
C THR A 220 -16.55 22.27 15.39
N ILE A 221 -15.35 22.42 14.82
CA ILE A 221 -14.86 23.74 14.38
C ILE A 221 -15.24 24.03 12.90
N ILE A 222 -15.58 23.02 12.11
CA ILE A 222 -15.86 23.21 10.67
C ILE A 222 -17.36 23.46 10.39
N SER A 223 -18.27 23.22 11.33
CA SER A 223 -19.71 23.49 11.15
C SER A 223 -20.12 24.95 11.36
N ASP A 224 -19.27 25.77 11.99
CA ASP A 224 -19.66 27.10 12.50
C ASP A 224 -18.90 28.26 11.82
N ALA A 225 -18.26 28.03 10.67
CA ALA A 225 -17.66 29.11 9.90
C ALA A 225 -18.77 29.90 9.17
N PRO A 226 -18.98 31.20 9.46
CA PRO A 226 -20.01 31.98 8.80
C PRO A 226 -19.67 32.13 7.30
N ALA A 227 -20.69 31.94 6.46
CA ALA A 227 -20.61 32.12 5.02
C ALA A 227 -20.06 33.51 4.69
N ILE A 228 -18.86 33.56 4.11
CA ILE A 228 -18.28 34.79 3.58
C ILE A 228 -19.04 35.12 2.30
N HIS A 229 -19.99 36.06 2.40
CA HIS A 229 -20.61 36.71 1.27
C HIS A 229 -19.54 37.45 0.46
N PHE A 230 -19.25 36.98 -0.75
CA PHE A 230 -18.61 37.80 -1.78
C PHE A 230 -19.66 38.74 -2.37
N ALA A 231 -19.62 40.00 -1.94
CA ALA A 231 -20.32 41.10 -2.55
C ALA A 231 -19.33 41.98 -3.32
N GLY A 232 -19.77 42.44 -4.49
CA GLY A 232 -19.16 43.53 -5.26
C GLY A 232 -18.16 43.05 -6.31
N ALA A 233 -18.03 43.69 -7.45
CA ALA A 233 -18.70 44.83 -8.07
C ALA A 233 -18.21 44.87 -9.53
#